data_AF-A0A7W0NPM7-F1
#
_entry.id   AF-A0A7W0NPM7-F1
#
_cell.length_a   1.000
_cell.length_b   1.000
_cell.length_c   1.000
_cell.angle_alpha   90.00
_cell.angle_beta   90.00
_cell.angle_gamma   90.00
#
_symmetry.space_group_name_H-M   'P 1'
#
loop_
_entity.id
_entity.type
_entity.pdbx_description
1 polymer ?
#
loop_
_entity_poly.entity_id
_entity_poly.type
_entity_poly.pdbx_seq_one_letter_code
_entity_poly.pdbx_strand_id
1 'polypeptide(L)'
;MMRKIAGTILGLIAAFVTIFLAQMAMTLVATPPTPEMMRDQDAMRNFVANLPAVAYLVLAAGYAVGSFIGGFVATKVAGAADGFLPALVIGVLLTVMGVLNFFFAVPGSPIWAIILCLAMYIPFALIGNRVAGGSPTAEPVVA
;
A
#
# COMPACT_ATOMS: atom_id res chain seq x y z
N MET A 1 9.45 -4.56 -22.22
CA MET A 1 8.52 -3.50 -21.77
C MET A 1 7.13 -4.04 -21.39
N MET A 2 6.46 -4.80 -22.26
CA MET A 2 5.12 -5.39 -21.97
C MET A 2 5.04 -6.14 -20.63
N ARG A 3 6.04 -6.97 -20.32
CA ARG A 3 6.13 -7.72 -19.05
C ARG A 3 6.24 -6.81 -17.82
N LYS A 4 6.91 -5.66 -17.93
CA LYS A 4 7.03 -4.68 -16.85
C LYS A 4 5.68 -4.03 -16.55
N ILE A 5 4.96 -3.61 -17.59
CA ILE A 5 3.63 -3.01 -17.48
C ILE A 5 2.65 -4.02 -16.89
N ALA A 6 2.60 -5.23 -17.44
CA ALA A 6 1.76 -6.31 -16.91
C ALA A 6 2.09 -6.63 -15.44
N GLY A 7 3.37 -6.65 -15.09
CA GLY A 7 3.81 -6.84 -13.71
C GLY A 7 3.35 -5.73 -12.78
N THR A 8 3.51 -4.47 -13.16
CA THR A 8 3.02 -3.34 -12.37
C THR A 8 1.51 -3.41 -12.17
N ILE A 9 0.73 -3.70 -13.23
CA ILE A 9 -0.73 -3.78 -13.14
C ILE A 9 -1.16 -4.93 -12.22
N LEU A 10 -0.64 -6.14 -12.44
CA LEU A 10 -1.01 -7.31 -11.64
C LEU A 10 -0.54 -7.18 -10.19
N GLY A 11 0.64 -6.61 -9.96
CA GLY A 11 1.14 -6.31 -8.62
C GLY A 11 0.28 -5.27 -7.91
N LEU A 12 -0.15 -4.21 -8.61
CA LEU A 12 -1.04 -3.21 -8.04
C LEU A 12 -2.40 -3.81 -7.68
N ILE A 13 -2.98 -4.65 -8.54
CA ILE A 13 -4.22 -5.39 -8.25
C ILE A 13 -4.04 -6.27 -7.01
N ALA A 14 -2.94 -7.02 -6.92
CA ALA A 14 -2.66 -7.88 -5.78
C ALA A 14 -2.51 -7.08 -4.47
N ALA A 15 -1.84 -5.93 -4.53
CA ALA A 15 -1.73 -5.01 -3.40
C ALA A 15 -3.11 -4.50 -2.95
N PHE A 16 -3.95 -4.05 -3.89
CA PHE A 16 -5.30 -3.57 -3.58
C PHE A 16 -6.18 -4.64 -2.96
N VAL A 17 -6.20 -5.85 -3.53
CA VAL A 17 -6.96 -6.98 -2.97
C VAL A 17 -6.50 -7.27 -1.55
N THR A 18 -5.19 -7.31 -1.30
CA THR A 18 -4.64 -7.57 0.02
C THR A 18 -5.02 -6.48 1.02
N ILE A 19 -4.87 -5.20 0.63
CA ILE A 19 -5.22 -4.05 1.47
C ILE A 19 -6.73 -4.02 1.75
N PHE A 20 -7.55 -4.39 0.77
CA PHE A 20 -9.00 -4.48 0.94
C PHE A 20 -9.38 -5.59 1.95
N LEU A 21 -8.77 -6.77 1.83
CA LEU A 21 -8.97 -7.86 2.79
C LEU A 21 -8.52 -7.47 4.20
N ALA A 22 -7.41 -6.74 4.32
CA ALA A 22 -6.95 -6.24 5.62
C ALA A 22 -7.93 -5.20 6.22
N GLN A 23 -8.51 -4.33 5.38
CA GLN A 23 -9.55 -3.41 5.82
C GLN A 23 -10.84 -4.13 6.22
N MET A 24 -11.22 -5.21 5.54
CA MET A 24 -12.32 -6.06 6.01
C MET A 24 -12.00 -6.68 7.37
N ALA A 25 -10.78 -7.15 7.59
CA ALA A 25 -10.35 -7.67 8.90
C ALA A 25 -10.34 -6.58 9.98
N MET A 26 -10.06 -5.33 9.64
CA MET A 26 -10.12 -4.19 10.55
C MET A 26 -11.53 -3.97 11.13
N THR A 27 -12.59 -4.38 10.41
CA THR A 27 -13.97 -4.29 10.92
C THR A 27 -14.22 -5.17 12.15
N LEU A 28 -13.36 -6.15 12.43
CA LEU A 28 -13.38 -6.95 13.65
C LEU A 28 -12.89 -6.17 14.88
N VAL A 29 -12.18 -5.06 14.68
CA VAL A 29 -11.53 -4.27 15.73
C VAL A 29 -12.16 -2.88 15.86
N ALA A 30 -12.62 -2.30 14.75
CA ALA A 30 -13.25 -0.98 14.73
C ALA A 30 -14.48 -0.99 13.82
N THR A 31 -15.56 -0.38 14.28
CA THR A 31 -16.79 -0.22 13.48
C THR A 31 -16.48 0.64 12.25
N PRO A 32 -16.91 0.26 11.04
CA PRO A 32 -16.73 1.12 9.87
C PRO A 32 -17.56 2.41 9.99
N PRO A 33 -17.11 3.53 9.38
CA PRO A 33 -17.88 4.77 9.36
C PRO A 33 -19.17 4.59 8.54
N THR A 34 -20.25 5.28 8.93
CA THR A 34 -21.52 5.21 8.18
C THR A 34 -21.42 5.99 6.86
N PRO A 35 -22.27 5.69 5.87
CA PRO A 35 -22.30 6.43 4.61
C PRO A 35 -22.57 7.92 4.78
N GLU A 36 -23.33 8.32 5.81
CA GLU A 36 -23.54 9.75 6.12
C GLU A 36 -22.23 10.41 6.58
N MET A 37 -21.47 9.75 7.45
CA MET A 37 -20.18 10.25 7.94
C MET A 37 -19.15 10.39 6.82
N MET A 38 -19.22 9.53 5.79
CA MET A 38 -18.34 9.65 4.61
C MET A 38 -18.63 10.89 3.74
N ARG A 39 -19.80 11.52 3.90
CA ARG A 39 -20.18 12.75 3.18
C ARG A 39 -19.91 14.02 4.00
N ASP A 40 -19.65 13.87 5.30
CA ASP A 40 -19.40 14.97 6.23
C ASP A 40 -17.95 14.90 6.75
N GLN A 41 -17.13 15.86 6.32
CA GLN A 41 -15.72 15.94 6.68
C GLN A 41 -15.49 16.10 8.19
N ASP A 42 -16.37 16.80 8.90
CA ASP A 42 -16.22 17.05 10.33
C ASP A 42 -16.66 15.82 11.13
N ALA A 43 -17.74 15.16 10.72
CA ALA A 43 -18.15 13.87 11.28
C ALA A 43 -17.05 12.81 11.11
N MET A 44 -16.43 12.75 9.92
CA MET A 44 -15.30 11.85 9.66
C MET A 44 -14.09 12.17 10.54
N ARG A 45 -13.71 13.46 10.66
CA ARG A 45 -12.59 13.88 11.53
C ARG A 45 -12.79 13.44 12.98
N ASN A 46 -13.98 13.67 13.52
CA ASN A 46 -14.30 13.29 14.90
C ASN A 46 -14.26 11.78 15.08
N PHE A 47 -14.79 11.02 14.12
CA PHE A 47 -14.74 9.57 14.17
C PHE A 47 -13.31 9.04 14.12
N VAL A 48 -12.50 9.52 13.18
CA VAL A 48 -11.11 9.13 13.01
C VAL A 48 -10.30 9.48 14.25
N ALA A 49 -10.46 10.68 14.82
CA ALA A 49 -9.74 11.08 16.02
C ALA A 49 -10.02 10.19 17.25
N ASN A 50 -11.16 9.50 17.29
CA ASN A 50 -11.56 8.61 18.38
C ASN A 50 -11.28 7.12 18.10
N LEU A 51 -10.69 6.77 16.97
CA LEU A 51 -10.32 5.38 16.69
C LEU A 51 -9.24 4.89 17.66
N PRO A 52 -9.34 3.64 18.16
CA PRO A 52 -8.32 3.07 19.01
C PRO A 52 -6.99 2.93 18.25
N ALA A 53 -5.87 3.13 18.94
CA ALA A 53 -4.53 3.01 18.37
C ALA A 53 -4.29 1.66 17.65
N VAL A 54 -4.90 0.58 18.17
CA VAL A 54 -4.84 -0.77 17.60
C VAL A 54 -5.36 -0.80 16.16
N ALA A 55 -6.39 -0.02 15.83
CA ALA A 55 -6.96 0.02 14.49
C ALA A 55 -5.94 0.52 13.45
N TYR A 56 -5.15 1.54 13.79
CA TYR A 56 -4.08 2.04 12.94
C TYR A 56 -2.93 1.06 12.78
N LEU A 57 -2.61 0.28 13.83
CA LEU A 57 -1.59 -0.77 13.74
C LEU A 57 -2.02 -1.91 12.80
N VAL A 58 -3.29 -2.32 12.87
CA VAL A 58 -3.87 -3.30 11.94
C VAL A 58 -3.84 -2.77 10.51
N LEU A 59 -4.19 -1.49 10.31
CA LEU A 59 -4.13 -0.84 9.00
C LEU A 59 -2.69 -0.78 8.45
N ALA A 60 -1.73 -0.38 9.29
CA ALA A 60 -0.31 -0.34 8.93
C ALA A 60 0.21 -1.74 8.54
N ALA A 61 -0.18 -2.78 9.27
CA ALA A 61 0.13 -4.16 8.93
C ALA A 61 -0.48 -4.56 7.57
N GLY A 62 -1.75 -4.19 7.32
CA GLY A 62 -2.41 -4.41 6.04
C GLY A 62 -1.69 -3.74 4.87
N TYR A 63 -1.24 -2.50 5.05
CA TYR A 63 -0.45 -1.78 4.05
C TYR A 63 0.94 -2.40 3.84
N ALA A 64 1.61 -2.82 4.90
CA ALA A 64 2.90 -3.51 4.80
C ALA A 64 2.77 -4.82 4.01
N VAL A 65 1.78 -5.66 4.35
CA VAL A 65 1.53 -6.94 3.65
C VAL A 65 1.09 -6.69 2.20
N GLY A 66 0.21 -5.73 1.96
CA GLY A 66 -0.24 -5.37 0.62
C GLY A 66 0.89 -4.87 -0.28
N SER A 67 1.73 -3.98 0.22
CA SER A 67 2.93 -3.52 -0.49
C SER A 67 3.89 -4.65 -0.78
N PHE A 68 4.15 -5.53 0.19
CA PHE A 68 5.00 -6.69 0.01
C PHE A 68 4.48 -7.60 -1.09
N ILE A 69 3.20 -7.96 -1.05
CA ILE A 69 2.58 -8.82 -2.06
C ILE A 69 2.60 -8.14 -3.43
N GLY A 70 2.30 -6.84 -3.50
CA GLY A 70 2.34 -6.09 -4.76
C GLY A 70 3.73 -6.07 -5.40
N GLY A 71 4.77 -5.77 -4.61
CA GLY A 71 6.16 -5.78 -5.08
C GLY A 71 6.63 -7.19 -5.48
N PHE A 72 6.22 -8.21 -4.74
CA PHE A 72 6.51 -9.61 -5.06
C PHE A 72 5.88 -10.05 -6.38
N VAL A 73 4.57 -9.84 -6.54
CA VAL A 73 3.82 -10.23 -7.75
C VAL A 73 4.34 -9.46 -8.97
N ALA A 74 4.58 -8.15 -8.83
CA ALA A 74 5.11 -7.35 -9.94
C ALA A 74 6.47 -7.84 -10.42
N THR A 75 7.34 -8.23 -9.47
CA THR A 75 8.68 -8.75 -9.78
C THR A 75 8.61 -10.12 -10.44
N LYS A 76 7.73 -11.02 -9.96
CA LYS A 76 7.53 -12.35 -10.55
C LYS A 76 7.05 -12.26 -12.00
N VAL A 77 6.13 -11.36 -12.29
CA VAL A 77 5.57 -11.18 -13.65
C VAL A 77 6.55 -10.44 -14.57
N ALA A 78 7.18 -9.37 -14.08
CA ALA A 78 8.14 -8.59 -14.85
C ALA A 78 9.42 -9.38 -15.15
N GLY A 79 9.81 -10.30 -14.27
CA GLY A 79 11.06 -11.06 -14.32
C GLY A 79 12.11 -10.47 -13.37
N ALA A 80 12.97 -11.34 -12.84
CA ALA A 80 13.97 -11.01 -11.82
C ALA A 80 14.88 -9.82 -12.19
N ALA A 81 15.37 -9.77 -13.42
CA ALA A 81 16.25 -8.69 -13.91
C ALA A 81 15.55 -7.32 -14.03
N ASP A 82 14.21 -7.31 -14.15
CA ASP A 82 13.44 -6.12 -14.49
C ASP A 82 12.45 -5.70 -13.38
N GLY A 83 12.36 -6.46 -12.29
CA GLY A 83 11.31 -6.30 -11.28
C GLY A 83 11.50 -5.13 -10.32
N PHE A 84 12.70 -4.56 -10.24
CA PHE A 84 12.98 -3.44 -9.33
C PHE A 84 12.11 -2.21 -9.65
N LEU A 85 12.08 -1.80 -10.92
CA LEU A 85 11.31 -0.62 -11.34
C LEU A 85 9.79 -0.78 -11.09
N PRO A 86 9.14 -1.90 -11.50
CA PRO A 86 7.74 -2.17 -11.19
C PRO A 86 7.42 -2.13 -9.69
N ALA A 87 8.27 -2.71 -8.84
CA ALA A 87 8.06 -2.71 -7.41
C ALA A 87 8.20 -1.31 -6.78
N LEU A 88 9.18 -0.53 -7.24
CA LEU A 88 9.33 0.87 -6.82
C LEU A 88 8.11 1.71 -7.24
N VAL A 89 7.64 1.53 -8.48
CA VAL A 89 6.43 2.22 -8.98
C VAL A 89 5.21 1.87 -8.11
N ILE A 90 5.03 0.61 -7.72
CA ILE A 90 3.95 0.21 -6.79
C ILE A 90 4.10 0.91 -5.44
N GLY A 91 5.29 0.90 -4.84
CA GLY A 91 5.53 1.58 -3.56
C GLY A 91 5.20 3.08 -3.63
N VAL A 92 5.62 3.75 -4.70
CA VAL A 92 5.34 5.19 -4.93
C VAL A 92 3.85 5.43 -5.14
N LEU A 93 3.18 4.65 -6.00
CA LEU A 93 1.76 4.80 -6.27
C LEU A 93 0.93 4.58 -4.99
N LEU A 94 1.23 3.54 -4.22
CA LEU A 94 0.56 3.29 -2.95
C LEU A 94 0.82 4.42 -1.93
N THR A 95 2.02 5.00 -1.92
CA THR A 95 2.34 6.16 -1.07
C THR A 95 1.50 7.37 -1.46
N VAL A 96 1.43 7.71 -2.75
CA VAL A 96 0.60 8.83 -3.24
C VAL A 96 -0.86 8.59 -2.90
N MET A 97 -1.38 7.38 -3.12
CA MET A 97 -2.75 7.02 -2.78
C MET A 97 -3.01 7.07 -1.27
N GLY A 98 -2.05 6.65 -0.46
CA GLY A 98 -2.11 6.75 1.00
C GLY A 98 -2.14 8.20 1.48
N VAL A 99 -1.31 9.07 0.91
CA VAL A 99 -1.36 10.52 1.19
C VAL A 99 -2.73 11.08 0.83
N LEU A 100 -3.22 10.79 -0.37
CA LEU A 100 -4.55 11.25 -0.78
C LEU A 100 -5.65 10.73 0.16
N ASN A 101 -5.53 9.48 0.61
CA ASN A 101 -6.49 8.89 1.54
C ASN A 101 -6.47 9.60 2.91
N PHE A 102 -5.32 9.78 3.55
CA PHE A 102 -5.23 10.39 4.88
C PHE A 102 -5.58 11.89 4.91
N PHE A 103 -5.30 12.62 3.83
CA PHE A 103 -5.51 14.08 3.82
C PHE A 103 -6.86 14.49 3.22
N PHE A 104 -7.44 13.71 2.30
CA PHE A 104 -8.69 14.07 1.64
C PHE A 104 -9.87 13.16 1.99
N ALA A 105 -9.67 11.84 2.04
CA ALA A 105 -10.76 10.89 2.26
C ALA A 105 -11.04 10.62 3.74
N VAL A 106 -9.99 10.53 4.56
CA VAL A 106 -10.05 10.16 5.98
C VAL A 106 -9.28 11.17 6.84
N PRO A 107 -9.70 12.46 6.82
CA PRO A 107 -9.03 13.50 7.57
C PRO A 107 -9.12 13.26 9.08
N GLY A 108 -8.14 13.77 9.85
CA GLY A 108 -8.13 13.68 11.31
C GLY A 108 -7.36 12.50 11.89
N SER A 109 -6.66 11.73 11.05
CA SER A 109 -5.77 10.66 11.53
C SER A 109 -4.57 11.22 12.32
N PRO A 110 -4.15 10.56 13.42
CA PRO A 110 -2.96 10.95 14.17
C PRO A 110 -1.70 10.97 13.31
N ILE A 111 -0.85 11.98 13.50
CA ILE A 111 0.39 12.16 12.70
C ILE A 111 1.30 10.92 12.76
N TRP A 112 1.44 10.32 13.94
CA TRP A 112 2.25 9.11 14.10
C TRP A 112 1.75 7.95 13.23
N ALA A 113 0.43 7.79 13.08
CA ALA A 113 -0.19 6.73 12.29
C ALA A 113 0.00 6.97 10.80
N ILE A 114 -0.12 8.24 10.36
CA ILE A 114 0.15 8.64 8.98
C ILE A 114 1.61 8.34 8.62
N ILE A 115 2.56 8.78 9.44
CA ILE A 115 3.99 8.54 9.21
C ILE A 115 4.26 7.03 9.16
N LEU A 116 3.73 6.26 10.10
CA LEU A 116 3.90 4.82 10.14
C LEU A 116 3.38 4.16 8.85
N CYS A 117 2.13 4.44 8.44
CA CYS A 117 1.52 3.84 7.26
C CYS A 117 2.27 4.20 5.98
N LEU A 118 2.61 5.48 5.79
CA LEU A 118 3.33 5.94 4.60
C LEU A 118 4.75 5.35 4.52
N ALA A 119 5.42 5.24 5.66
CA ALA A 119 6.76 4.67 5.72
C ALA A 119 6.79 3.17 5.37
N MET A 120 5.66 2.45 5.45
CA MET A 120 5.61 1.02 5.12
C MET A 120 5.59 0.75 3.62
N TYR A 121 5.00 1.64 2.80
CA TYR A 121 4.67 1.28 1.42
C TYR A 121 5.90 0.96 0.56
N ILE A 122 6.91 1.83 0.57
CA ILE A 122 8.11 1.68 -0.26
C ILE A 122 9.01 0.55 0.25
N PRO A 123 9.41 0.49 1.54
CA PRO A 123 10.29 -0.57 2.02
C PRO A 123 9.69 -1.96 1.81
N PHE A 124 8.40 -2.16 2.10
CA PHE A 124 7.79 -3.48 1.95
C PHE A 124 7.63 -3.89 0.49
N ALA A 125 7.34 -2.95 -0.43
CA ALA A 125 7.35 -3.25 -1.85
C ALA A 125 8.73 -3.69 -2.35
N LEU A 126 9.80 -3.04 -1.86
CA LEU A 126 11.18 -3.42 -2.18
C LEU A 126 11.60 -4.75 -1.53
N ILE A 127 11.14 -5.04 -0.31
CA ILE A 127 11.34 -6.35 0.32
C ILE A 127 10.65 -7.43 -0.50
N GLY A 128 9.42 -7.19 -0.97
CA GLY A 128 8.70 -8.10 -1.87
C GLY A 128 9.47 -8.38 -3.16
N ASN A 129 10.06 -7.33 -3.75
CA ASN A 129 10.94 -7.48 -4.91
C ASN A 129 12.16 -8.37 -4.63
N ARG A 130 12.87 -8.12 -3.52
CA ARG A 130 14.04 -8.93 -3.14
C ARG A 130 13.68 -10.40 -2.94
N VAL A 131 12.58 -10.68 -2.23
CA VAL A 131 12.10 -12.05 -2.01
C VAL A 131 11.66 -12.73 -3.31
N ALA A 132 11.14 -11.98 -4.28
CA ALA A 132 10.81 -12.51 -5.60
C ALA A 132 12.04 -12.83 -6.47
N GLY A 133 13.25 -12.44 -6.04
CA GLY A 133 14.51 -12.61 -6.77
C GLY A 133 14.91 -11.38 -7.59
N GLY A 134 14.32 -10.22 -7.31
CA GLY A 134 14.64 -8.97 -7.99
C GLY A 134 16.03 -8.45 -7.62
N SER A 135 16.82 -8.10 -8.64
CA SER A 135 18.14 -7.48 -8.44
C SER A 135 18.09 -5.98 -8.76
N PRO A 136 18.75 -5.11 -7.97
CA PRO A 136 18.90 -3.69 -8.30
C PRO A 136 19.81 -3.44 -9.52
N THR A 137 20.60 -4.44 -9.91
CA THR A 137 21.59 -4.34 -10.99
C THR A 137 20.89 -4.45 -12.34
N ALA A 138 20.47 -3.31 -12.87
CA ALA A 138 20.45 -3.13 -14.31
C ALA A 138 21.92 -3.19 -14.79
N GLU A 139 22.41 -4.37 -15.19
CA GLU A 139 23.48 -4.33 -16.18
C GLU A 139 22.88 -3.71 -17.43
N PRO A 140 23.43 -2.58 -17.94
CA PRO A 140 23.06 -2.13 -19.26
C PRO A 140 23.41 -3.28 -20.20
N VAL A 141 22.44 -3.71 -21.02
CA VAL A 141 22.71 -4.56 -22.17
C VAL A 141 23.65 -3.76 -23.06
N VAL A 142 24.95 -3.97 -22.90
CA VAL A 142 25.97 -3.51 -23.85
C VAL A 142 25.82 -4.43 -25.05
N ALA A 143 25.13 -3.93 -26.07
CA ALA A 143 25.09 -4.50 -27.41
C ALA A 143 26.31 -4.04 -28.20
#